data_AF-A0AAD1YLP8-F1
#
_entry.id   AF-A0AAD1YLP8-F1
#
_cell.length_a   1.000
_cell.length_b   1.000
_cell.length_c   1.000
_cell.angle_alpha   90.00
_cell.angle_beta   90.00
_cell.angle_gamma   90.00
#
_symmetry.space_group_name_H-M   'P 1'
#
loop_
_entity.id
_entity.type
_entity.pdbx_description
1 polymer ?
#
loop_
_entity_poly.entity_id
_entity_poly.type
_entity_poly.pdbx_seq_one_letter_code
_entity_poly.pdbx_strand_id
1 'polypeptide(L)'
;MAYKIPVVLLILPVIVAVLLYQLDTFDPVPYPDHELTPKQPLFVPKRNSHMLHGSEKIGVGQLLGPEDIAYDPITGVIYTGCADGWISRVMVNESAADSKVERWVNTGGRPLGLVRGHHGELIVADAVKVSETI
;
A
#
# COMPACT_ATOMS: atom_id res chain seq x y z
N MET A 1 -24.34 27.87 41.69
CA MET A 1 -23.28 28.83 41.30
C MET A 1 -22.30 28.04 40.44
N ALA A 2 -22.38 28.19 39.11
CA ALA A 2 -21.64 27.35 38.17
C ALA A 2 -20.14 27.64 38.30
N TYR A 3 -19.35 26.60 38.61
CA TYR A 3 -17.90 26.66 38.64
C TYR A 3 -17.44 27.03 37.22
N LYS A 4 -17.08 28.30 37.01
CA LYS A 4 -16.26 28.69 35.88
C LYS A 4 -14.91 28.05 36.14
N ILE A 5 -14.71 26.80 35.70
CA ILE A 5 -13.37 26.22 35.63
C ILE A 5 -12.58 27.26 34.83
N PRO A 6 -11.62 27.98 35.45
CA PRO A 6 -10.89 29.01 34.74
C PRO A 6 -10.24 28.30 33.56
N VAL A 7 -10.52 28.75 32.34
CA VAL A 7 -10.02 28.18 31.08
C VAL A 7 -8.50 27.91 31.14
N VAL A 8 -7.80 28.70 31.96
CA VAL A 8 -6.40 28.51 32.36
C VAL A 8 -6.09 27.09 32.88
N LEU A 9 -6.90 26.49 33.75
CA LEU A 9 -6.68 25.14 34.27
C LEU A 9 -6.82 24.05 33.19
N LEU A 10 -7.55 24.34 32.11
CA LEU A 10 -7.72 23.44 30.97
C LEU A 10 -6.59 23.60 29.95
N ILE A 11 -6.10 24.84 29.77
CA ILE A 11 -5.03 25.16 28.81
C ILE A 11 -3.63 24.88 29.37
N LEU A 12 -3.41 25.11 30.68
CA LEU A 12 -2.12 24.92 31.34
C LEU A 12 -1.50 23.53 31.09
N PRO A 13 -2.20 22.39 31.27
CA PRO A 13 -1.62 21.08 31.01
C PRO A 13 -1.26 20.87 29.54
N VAL A 14 -2.01 21.45 28.59
CA VAL A 14 -1.70 21.38 27.15
C VAL A 14 -0.43 22.17 26.83
N ILE A 15 -0.30 23.39 27.38
CA ILE A 15 0.91 24.20 27.23
C ILE A 15 2.12 23.48 27.85
N VAL A 16 1.97 22.95 29.06
CA VAL A 16 3.02 22.17 29.72
C VAL A 16 3.39 20.94 28.88
N ALA A 17 2.41 20.21 28.34
CA ALA A 17 2.67 19.08 27.45
C ALA A 17 3.41 19.51 26.18
N VAL A 18 3.03 20.60 25.51
CA VAL A 18 3.73 21.11 24.31
C VAL A 18 5.15 21.56 24.63
N LEU A 19 5.37 22.20 25.78
CA LEU A 19 6.71 22.65 26.20
C LEU A 19 7.62 21.49 26.63
N LEU A 20 7.06 20.43 27.22
CA LEU A 20 7.81 19.24 27.62
C LEU A 20 7.96 18.23 26.48
N TYR A 21 7.05 18.23 25.51
CA TYR A 21 7.10 17.39 24.32
C TYR A 21 8.01 18.03 23.29
N GLN A 22 9.31 17.86 23.49
CA GLN A 22 10.29 18.07 22.44
C GLN A 22 10.04 16.97 21.39
N LEU A 23 9.54 17.34 20.21
CA LEU A 23 9.64 16.45 19.06
C LEU A 23 11.14 16.29 18.82
N ASP A 24 11.69 15.12 19.13
CA ASP A 24 13.00 14.75 18.62
C ASP A 24 12.96 14.99 17.12
N THR A 25 13.95 15.74 16.61
CA THR A 25 14.05 15.96 15.17
C THR A 25 14.02 14.58 14.52
N PHE A 26 13.09 14.40 13.57
CA PHE A 26 12.98 13.17 12.78
C PHE A 26 14.12 13.12 11.75
N ASP A 27 15.33 13.45 12.19
CA ASP A 27 16.53 13.36 11.40
C ASP A 27 16.86 11.87 11.26
N PRO A 28 16.97 11.35 10.03
CA PRO A 28 17.40 9.99 9.85
C PRO A 28 18.79 9.84 10.47
N VAL A 29 18.97 8.81 11.29
CA VAL A 29 20.30 8.43 11.78
C VAL A 29 21.21 8.24 10.56
N PRO A 30 22.42 8.83 10.55
CA PRO A 30 23.37 8.62 9.46
C PRO A 30 23.57 7.13 9.20
N TYR A 31 23.46 6.72 7.93
CA TYR A 31 23.67 5.32 7.54
C TYR A 31 25.07 4.87 8.01
N PRO A 32 25.17 3.84 8.88
CA PRO A 32 26.45 3.42 9.44
C PRO A 32 27.21 2.56 8.42
N ASP A 33 27.70 3.23 7.38
CA ASP A 33 28.41 2.67 6.24
C ASP A 33 29.57 1.77 6.66
N HIS A 34 30.40 2.19 7.61
CA HIS A 34 31.57 1.47 8.09
C HIS A 34 31.24 0.20 8.89
N GLU A 35 30.10 0.15 9.58
CA GLU A 35 29.62 -1.04 10.31
C GLU A 35 28.96 -2.04 9.35
N LEU A 36 28.25 -1.54 8.34
CA LEU A 36 27.44 -2.35 7.41
C LEU A 36 28.17 -2.74 6.13
N THR A 37 29.26 -2.06 5.78
CA THR A 37 30.06 -2.41 4.60
C THR A 37 30.89 -3.65 4.93
N PRO A 38 30.67 -4.78 4.24
CA PRO A 38 31.50 -5.96 4.42
C PRO A 38 32.96 -5.60 4.14
N LYS A 39 33.89 -6.01 5.02
CA LYS A 39 35.35 -5.77 4.85
C LYS A 39 35.90 -6.29 3.52
N GLN A 40 35.16 -7.17 2.85
CA GLN A 40 35.45 -7.66 1.51
C GLN A 40 34.20 -7.51 0.64
N PRO A 41 34.31 -6.97 -0.59
CA PRO A 41 33.17 -6.86 -1.48
C PRO A 41 32.53 -8.24 -1.73
N LEU A 42 31.28 -8.41 -1.30
CA LEU A 42 30.49 -9.55 -1.72
C LEU A 42 30.09 -9.33 -3.18
N PHE A 43 30.55 -10.21 -4.06
CA PHE A 43 30.06 -10.23 -5.43
C PHE A 43 28.63 -10.76 -5.44
N VAL A 44 27.65 -9.86 -5.56
CA VAL A 44 26.25 -10.21 -5.78
C VAL A 44 25.92 -9.89 -7.23
N PRO A 45 25.53 -10.89 -8.04
CA PRO A 45 25.08 -10.64 -9.40
C PRO A 45 23.92 -9.63 -9.41
N LYS A 46 24.01 -8.58 -10.25
CA LYS A 46 22.94 -7.58 -10.38
C LYS A 46 21.61 -8.16 -10.88
N ARG A 47 21.64 -9.38 -11.43
CA ARG A 47 20.48 -10.07 -11.97
C ARG A 47 20.57 -11.55 -11.62
N ASN A 48 19.48 -12.09 -11.10
CA ASN A 48 19.26 -13.52 -10.98
C ASN A 48 18.33 -13.98 -12.12
N SER A 49 18.87 -14.68 -13.11
CA SER A 49 18.09 -15.21 -14.25
C SER A 49 17.05 -16.25 -13.83
N HIS A 50 17.17 -16.81 -12.63
CA HIS A 50 16.26 -17.82 -12.09
C HIS A 50 15.11 -17.22 -11.27
N MET A 51 15.04 -15.90 -11.09
CA MET A 51 14.02 -15.27 -10.23
C MET A 51 12.58 -15.53 -10.70
N LEU A 52 12.39 -15.77 -12.00
CA LEU A 52 11.08 -16.12 -12.60
C LEU A 52 10.99 -17.62 -12.96
N HIS A 53 11.95 -18.44 -12.55
CA HIS A 53 11.93 -19.85 -12.90
C HIS A 53 10.77 -20.55 -12.18
N GLY A 54 9.86 -21.14 -12.94
CA GLY A 54 8.65 -21.77 -12.40
C GLY A 54 7.51 -20.80 -12.12
N SER A 55 7.60 -19.52 -12.49
CA SER A 55 6.46 -18.60 -12.46
C SER A 55 5.76 -18.53 -13.81
N GLU A 56 4.44 -18.33 -13.76
CA GLU A 56 3.61 -18.11 -14.94
C GLU A 56 3.08 -16.67 -14.95
N LYS A 57 2.88 -16.12 -16.15
CA LYS A 57 2.34 -14.76 -16.30
C LYS A 57 0.83 -14.81 -16.40
N ILE A 58 0.15 -14.08 -15.52
CA ILE A 58 -1.31 -13.91 -15.51
C ILE A 58 -1.70 -12.48 -15.94
N GLY A 59 -2.85 -12.32 -16.59
CA GLY A 59 -3.41 -11.01 -16.95
C GLY A 59 -2.60 -10.18 -17.95
N VAL A 60 -1.66 -10.79 -18.68
CA VAL A 60 -0.83 -10.12 -19.70
C VAL A 60 -1.73 -9.48 -20.76
N GLY A 61 -1.53 -8.19 -21.00
CA GLY A 61 -2.29 -7.42 -21.99
C GLY A 61 -3.73 -7.07 -21.57
N GLN A 62 -4.19 -7.53 -20.41
CA GLN A 62 -5.56 -7.29 -19.92
C GLN A 62 -5.59 -6.30 -18.74
N LEU A 63 -4.47 -6.11 -18.05
CA LEU A 63 -4.33 -5.20 -16.92
C LEU A 63 -3.53 -3.96 -17.35
N LEU A 64 -4.16 -2.79 -17.35
CA LEU A 64 -3.51 -1.54 -17.74
C LEU A 64 -2.82 -0.89 -16.54
N GLY A 65 -1.50 -1.01 -16.45
CA GLY A 65 -0.72 -0.48 -15.33
C GLY A 65 -1.25 -0.97 -13.97
N PRO A 66 -1.28 -2.30 -13.74
CA PRO A 66 -1.71 -2.83 -12.45
C PRO A 66 -0.76 -2.35 -11.36
N GLU A 67 -1.35 -1.90 -10.26
CA GLU A 67 -0.65 -1.50 -9.05
C GLU A 67 -0.78 -2.63 -8.01
N ASP A 68 -0.85 -2.29 -6.73
CA ASP A 68 -0.94 -3.22 -5.60
C ASP A 68 -1.94 -4.37 -5.81
N ILE A 69 -1.73 -5.46 -5.07
CA ILE A 69 -2.56 -6.66 -5.14
C ILE A 69 -3.10 -7.07 -3.78
N ALA A 70 -4.33 -7.57 -3.75
CA ALA A 70 -4.92 -8.19 -2.57
C ALA A 70 -5.42 -9.60 -2.93
N TYR A 71 -5.06 -10.60 -2.12
CA TYR A 71 -5.40 -11.99 -2.38
C TYR A 71 -6.52 -12.49 -1.46
N ASP A 72 -7.48 -13.19 -2.03
CA ASP A 72 -8.51 -13.92 -1.32
C ASP A 72 -8.18 -15.41 -1.18
N PRO A 73 -7.76 -15.89 -0.01
CA PRO A 73 -7.50 -17.32 0.18
C PRO A 73 -8.76 -18.21 0.16
N ILE A 74 -9.96 -17.64 0.36
CA ILE A 74 -11.21 -18.41 0.38
C ILE A 74 -11.69 -18.66 -1.05
N THR A 75 -11.65 -17.63 -1.89
CA THR A 75 -12.13 -17.72 -3.28
C THR A 75 -11.03 -17.94 -4.31
N GLY A 76 -9.76 -17.77 -3.94
CA GLY A 76 -8.62 -17.84 -4.86
C GLY A 76 -8.48 -16.62 -5.78
N VAL A 77 -9.26 -15.57 -5.57
CA VAL A 77 -9.26 -14.37 -6.43
C VAL A 77 -8.14 -13.41 -6.01
N ILE A 78 -7.40 -12.91 -7.00
CA ILE A 78 -6.49 -11.78 -6.85
C ILE A 78 -7.21 -10.51 -7.31
N TYR A 79 -7.20 -9.47 -6.48
CA TYR A 79 -7.68 -8.14 -6.82
C TYR A 79 -6.48 -7.24 -7.13
N THR A 80 -6.59 -6.40 -8.16
CA THR A 80 -5.58 -5.39 -8.47
C THR A 80 -6.23 -4.13 -9.03
N GLY A 81 -5.71 -2.96 -8.65
CA GLY A 81 -6.12 -1.68 -9.21
C GLY A 81 -5.36 -1.37 -10.50
N CYS A 82 -6.04 -0.85 -11.51
CA CYS A 82 -5.44 -0.47 -12.79
C CYS A 82 -5.49 1.05 -13.01
N ALA A 83 -4.64 1.54 -13.91
CA ALA A 83 -4.51 2.95 -14.26
C ALA A 83 -5.76 3.57 -14.89
N ASP A 84 -6.69 2.75 -15.39
CA ASP A 84 -8.00 3.14 -15.92
C ASP A 84 -9.10 3.21 -14.84
N GLY A 85 -8.71 3.12 -13.56
CA GLY A 85 -9.61 3.21 -12.41
C GLY A 85 -10.36 1.93 -12.11
N TRP A 86 -10.14 0.85 -12.86
CA TRP A 86 -10.77 -0.43 -12.57
C TRP A 86 -10.01 -1.22 -11.51
N ILE A 87 -10.77 -1.75 -10.55
CA ILE A 87 -10.37 -2.90 -9.77
C ILE A 87 -10.70 -4.14 -10.59
N SER A 88 -9.67 -4.89 -10.94
CA SER A 88 -9.80 -6.12 -11.72
C SER A 88 -9.67 -7.34 -10.80
N ARG A 89 -10.48 -8.36 -11.05
CA ARG A 89 -10.36 -9.70 -10.47
C ARG A 89 -9.59 -10.59 -11.42
N VAL A 90 -8.56 -11.23 -10.92
CA VAL A 90 -7.80 -12.25 -11.63
C VAL A 90 -8.07 -13.58 -10.92
N MET A 91 -8.85 -14.42 -11.58
CA MET A 91 -9.12 -15.79 -11.14
C MET A 91 -8.05 -16.69 -11.75
N VAL A 92 -7.30 -17.39 -10.91
CA VAL A 92 -6.28 -18.35 -11.35
C VAL A 92 -6.79 -19.75 -11.04
N ASN A 93 -6.88 -20.59 -12.06
CA ASN A 93 -7.26 -22.00 -11.91
C ASN A 93 -5.98 -22.86 -11.83
N GLU A 94 -5.97 -24.03 -12.45
CA GLU A 94 -4.82 -24.96 -12.41
C GLU A 94 -3.58 -24.44 -13.16
N SER A 95 -3.76 -23.57 -14.17
CA SER A 95 -2.68 -22.89 -14.90
C SER A 95 -2.99 -21.41 -15.13
N ALA A 96 -1.95 -20.59 -15.33
CA ALA A 96 -2.11 -19.20 -15.75
C ALA A 96 -2.76 -19.06 -17.14
N ALA A 97 -2.64 -20.08 -18.00
CA ALA A 97 -3.33 -20.12 -19.28
C ALA A 97 -4.87 -20.10 -19.11
N ASP A 98 -5.35 -20.64 -17.99
CA ASP A 98 -6.76 -20.67 -17.63
C ASP A 98 -7.16 -19.49 -16.74
N SER A 99 -6.25 -18.53 -16.53
CA SER A 99 -6.55 -17.35 -15.73
C SER A 99 -7.53 -16.44 -16.47
N LYS A 100 -8.52 -15.93 -15.72
CA LYS A 100 -9.52 -15.00 -16.24
C LYS A 100 -9.37 -13.67 -15.55
N VAL A 101 -9.30 -12.60 -16.35
CA VAL A 101 -9.33 -11.22 -15.85
C VAL A 101 -10.74 -10.65 -16.06
N GLU A 102 -11.27 -10.03 -15.02
CA GLU A 102 -12.57 -9.37 -15.04
C GLU A 102 -12.46 -7.98 -14.45
N ARG A 103 -12.94 -6.96 -15.16
CA ARG A 103 -13.13 -5.60 -14.64
C ARG A 103 -14.33 -5.60 -13.71
N TRP A 104 -14.09 -5.54 -12.40
CA TRP A 104 -15.14 -5.76 -11.40
C TRP A 104 -15.85 -4.48 -10.97
N VAL A 105 -15.09 -3.47 -10.53
CA VAL A 105 -15.64 -2.18 -10.11
C VAL A 105 -14.70 -1.05 -10.53
N ASN A 106 -15.26 0.07 -10.99
CA ASN A 106 -14.47 1.27 -11.29
C ASN A 106 -14.58 2.26 -10.12
N THR A 107 -13.46 2.79 -9.66
CA THR A 107 -13.42 3.72 -8.53
C THR A 107 -13.63 5.19 -8.96
N GLY A 108 -13.54 5.49 -10.25
CA GLY A 108 -13.48 6.84 -10.81
C GLY A 108 -12.13 7.54 -10.55
N GLY A 109 -11.14 6.81 -10.07
CA GLY A 109 -9.84 7.34 -9.64
C GLY A 109 -8.64 6.55 -10.15
N ARG A 110 -7.51 6.71 -9.48
CA ARG A 110 -6.29 5.91 -9.69
C ARG A 110 -6.03 5.06 -8.43
N PRO A 111 -6.49 3.81 -8.39
CA PRO A 111 -6.26 2.93 -7.25
C PRO A 111 -4.78 2.54 -7.21
N LEU A 112 -4.09 2.87 -6.11
CA LEU A 112 -2.68 2.52 -5.90
C LEU A 112 -2.48 1.49 -4.78
N GLY A 113 -3.33 1.52 -3.75
CA GLY A 113 -3.24 0.61 -2.60
C GLY A 113 -4.51 -0.21 -2.43
N LEU A 114 -4.36 -1.51 -2.16
CA LEU A 114 -5.46 -2.45 -1.96
C LEU A 114 -5.15 -3.35 -0.77
N VAL A 115 -6.13 -3.55 0.13
CA VAL A 115 -5.98 -4.51 1.22
C VAL A 115 -7.29 -5.22 1.53
N ARG A 116 -7.16 -6.46 2.00
CA ARG A 116 -8.24 -7.28 2.49
C ARG A 116 -8.59 -6.89 3.93
N GLY A 117 -9.83 -6.46 4.13
CA GLY A 117 -10.41 -6.23 5.45
C GLY A 117 -10.69 -7.54 6.19
N HIS A 118 -10.90 -7.43 7.50
CA HIS A 118 -11.15 -8.58 8.37
C HIS A 118 -12.50 -9.27 8.12
N HIS A 119 -13.48 -8.60 7.52
CA HIS A 119 -14.79 -9.18 7.21
C HIS A 119 -14.94 -9.49 5.71
N GLY A 120 -13.84 -9.58 4.98
CA GLY A 120 -13.84 -9.87 3.55
C GLY A 120 -14.07 -8.65 2.66
N GLU A 121 -14.00 -7.44 3.23
CA GLU A 121 -14.03 -6.22 2.43
C GLU A 121 -12.74 -6.08 1.59
N LEU A 122 -12.85 -5.38 0.46
CA LEU A 122 -11.69 -4.86 -0.24
C LEU A 122 -11.61 -3.36 0.01
N ILE A 123 -10.59 -2.93 0.75
CA ILE A 123 -10.33 -1.52 1.05
C ILE A 123 -9.39 -1.00 -0.03
N VAL A 124 -9.80 0.08 -0.71
CA VAL A 124 -9.10 0.63 -1.87
C VAL A 124 -8.71 2.09 -1.59
N ALA A 125 -7.47 2.44 -1.90
CA ALA A 125 -6.94 3.79 -1.82
C ALA A 125 -6.68 4.36 -3.22
N ASP A 126 -7.54 5.28 -3.65
CA ASP A 126 -7.31 6.09 -4.84
C ASP A 126 -6.34 7.24 -4.53
N ALA A 127 -5.30 7.39 -5.35
CA ALA A 127 -4.38 8.53 -5.25
C ALA A 127 -4.97 9.83 -5.83
N VAL A 128 -5.83 9.70 -6.83
CA VAL A 128 -6.60 10.81 -7.40
C VAL A 128 -8.03 10.37 -7.65
N LYS A 129 -8.98 11.26 -7.38
CA LYS A 129 -10.37 11.16 -7.83
C LYS A 129 -10.57 12.23 -8.89
N VAL A 130 -11.02 11.85 -10.08
CA VAL A 130 -11.48 12.86 -11.03
C VAL A 130 -12.89 13.25 -10.57
N SER A 131 -13.05 14.46 -10.04
CA SER A 131 -14.39 15.00 -9.80
C SER A 131 -15.13 15.00 -11.13
N GLU A 132 -16.27 14.31 -11.21
CA GLU A 132 -17.21 14.58 -12.29
C GLU A 132 -17.56 16.07 -12.17
N THR A 133 -17.10 16.86 -13.15
CA THR A 133 -17.63 18.21 -13.31
C THR A 133 -19.01 18.00 -13.90
N ILE A 134 -20.04 18.10 -13.05
CA ILE A 134 -21.45 18.10 -13.44
C ILE A 134 -21.71 19.34 -14.30
#